data_AF-A0A2D3RHQ5-F1
#
_entry.id   AF-A0A2D3RHQ5-F1
#
_cell.length_a   1.000
_cell.length_b   1.000
_cell.length_c   1.000
_cell.angle_alpha   90.00
_cell.angle_beta   90.00
_cell.angle_gamma   90.00
#
_symmetry.space_group_name_H-M   'P 1'
#
loop_
_entity.id
_entity.type
_entity.pdbx_description
1 polymer ?
#
loop_
_entity_poly.entity_id
_entity_poly.type
_entity_poly.pdbx_seq_one_letter_code
_entity_poly.pdbx_strand_id
1 'polypeptide(L)'
;MAYTRGSHTIFHHRYHIVWVPKYRFKVLHGAVRMRVRDIVRQVCDEMDVRIIKGLLSHDHVHMFVEIPAKIAVSAFVQKAKGRSSRRIQQEFEHIRKRYWGQRFWARGYFCTTSGNITDDVIMRYLEYHTNPLEMASASPSEPTGASR
;
A
#
# COMPACT_ATOMS: atom_id res chain seq x y z
N MET A 1 -6.59 12.01 12.05
CA MET A 1 -6.35 10.97 11.03
C MET A 1 -7.46 11.10 10.00
N ALA A 2 -7.16 11.19 8.70
CA ALA A 2 -8.19 11.36 7.66
C ALA A 2 -8.57 10.01 7.06
N TYR A 3 -9.85 9.65 7.13
CA TYR A 3 -10.39 8.48 6.43
C TYR A 3 -10.54 8.76 4.94
N THR A 4 -10.34 7.73 4.13
CA THR A 4 -10.61 7.77 2.69
C THR A 4 -12.06 7.39 2.44
N ARG A 5 -12.75 8.14 1.57
CA ARG A 5 -14.15 7.92 1.20
C ARG A 5 -14.22 7.35 -0.22
N GLY A 6 -14.93 6.22 -0.37
CA GLY A 6 -15.46 5.72 -1.64
C GLY A 6 -16.96 6.01 -1.74
N SER A 7 -17.61 5.56 -2.82
CA SER A 7 -19.03 5.84 -3.08
C SER A 7 -19.97 5.37 -1.96
N HIS A 8 -19.65 4.24 -1.32
CA HIS A 8 -20.43 3.66 -0.23
C HIS A 8 -19.56 3.14 0.92
N THR A 9 -18.31 3.59 1.01
CA THR A 9 -17.34 3.09 1.99
C THR A 9 -16.50 4.21 2.58
N ILE A 10 -16.23 4.14 3.88
CA ILE A 10 -15.27 5.00 4.57
C ILE A 10 -14.25 4.07 5.21
N PHE A 11 -12.97 4.24 4.91
CA PHE A 11 -11.95 3.28 5.33
C PHE A 11 -10.59 3.93 5.57
N HIS A 12 -9.76 3.26 6.35
CA HIS A 12 -8.35 3.60 6.56
C HIS A 12 -7.51 2.31 6.58
N HIS A 13 -7.18 1.80 5.39
CA HIS A 13 -6.56 0.49 5.20
C HIS A 13 -5.14 0.66 4.67
N ARG A 14 -4.19 0.87 5.58
CA ARG A 14 -2.79 1.07 5.22
C ARG A 14 -1.96 -0.16 5.53
N TYR A 15 -1.18 -0.58 4.56
CA TYR A 15 -0.38 -1.80 4.64
C TYR A 15 1.08 -1.52 4.30
N HIS A 16 1.97 -2.09 5.10
CA HIS A 16 3.36 -2.30 4.73
C HIS A 16 3.51 -3.71 4.15
N ILE A 17 3.80 -3.77 2.86
CA ILE A 17 3.92 -5.00 2.08
C ILE A 17 5.36 -5.14 1.60
N VAL A 18 5.92 -6.34 1.73
CA VAL A 18 7.25 -6.66 1.22
C VAL A 18 7.23 -7.97 0.44
N TRP A 19 7.88 -8.00 -0.72
CA TRP A 19 8.17 -9.25 -1.40
C TRP A 19 9.56 -9.21 -2.04
N VAL A 20 10.11 -10.40 -2.29
CA VAL A 20 11.50 -10.60 -2.71
C VAL A 20 11.58 -11.37 -4.02
N PRO A 21 12.58 -11.15 -4.89
CA PRO A 21 12.89 -12.04 -6.00
C PRO A 21 13.13 -13.45 -5.48
N LYS A 22 12.83 -14.45 -6.30
CA LYS A 22 13.09 -15.85 -5.95
C LYS A 22 14.59 -15.99 -5.65
N TYR A 23 14.91 -16.71 -4.58
CA TYR A 23 16.28 -16.87 -4.05
C TYR A 23 16.98 -15.57 -3.63
N ARG A 24 16.25 -14.45 -3.53
CA ARG A 24 16.76 -13.15 -3.05
C ARG A 24 17.99 -12.64 -3.81
N PHE A 25 18.09 -12.97 -5.10
CA PHE A 25 19.13 -12.42 -5.95
C PHE A 25 19.01 -10.89 -6.04
N LYS A 26 20.15 -10.20 -6.05
CA LYS A 26 20.26 -8.74 -6.13
C LYS A 26 20.03 -8.23 -7.57
N VAL A 27 18.89 -8.56 -8.18
CA VAL A 27 18.57 -8.30 -9.59
C VAL A 27 17.79 -7.00 -9.82
N LEU A 28 17.31 -6.35 -8.76
CA LEU A 28 16.55 -5.11 -8.84
C LEU A 28 17.50 -3.90 -8.89
N HIS A 29 18.22 -3.76 -9.99
CA HIS A 29 19.07 -2.59 -10.26
C HIS A 29 18.90 -2.11 -11.71
N GLY A 30 19.44 -0.92 -12.01
CA GLY A 30 19.42 -0.33 -13.34
C GLY A 30 18.02 -0.33 -13.98
N ALA A 31 17.96 -0.76 -15.23
CA ALA A 31 16.73 -0.82 -16.02
C ALA A 31 15.66 -1.77 -15.43
N VAL A 32 16.08 -2.90 -14.84
CA VAL A 32 15.13 -3.87 -14.23
C VAL A 32 14.38 -3.22 -13.06
N ARG A 33 15.10 -2.50 -12.19
CA ARG A 33 14.48 -1.79 -11.05
C ARG A 33 13.48 -0.74 -11.51
N MET A 34 13.89 0.09 -12.48
CA MET A 34 13.02 1.14 -13.03
C MET A 34 11.77 0.53 -13.63
N ARG A 35 11.94 -0.57 -14.37
CA ARG A 35 10.82 -1.22 -15.02
C ARG A 35 9.85 -1.87 -14.03
N VAL A 36 10.34 -2.54 -12.99
CA VAL A 36 9.50 -3.08 -11.92
C VAL A 36 8.71 -1.95 -11.25
N ARG A 37 9.34 -0.80 -10.96
CA ARG A 37 8.68 0.37 -10.38
C ARG A 37 7.51 0.84 -11.24
N ASP A 38 7.70 0.96 -12.55
CA ASP A 38 6.67 1.45 -13.46
C ASP A 38 5.50 0.46 -13.58
N ILE A 39 5.79 -0.84 -13.67
CA ILE A 39 4.74 -1.87 -13.73
C ILE A 39 3.92 -1.89 -12.43
N VAL A 40 4.58 -1.79 -11.27
CA VAL A 40 3.90 -1.77 -9.97
C VAL A 40 3.01 -0.53 -9.84
N ARG A 41 3.47 0.64 -10.30
CA ARG A 41 2.65 1.86 -10.35
C ARG A 41 1.42 1.69 -11.24
N GLN A 42 1.60 1.15 -12.44
CA GLN A 42 0.48 0.85 -13.33
C GLN A 42 -0.55 -0.08 -12.68
N VAL A 43 -0.09 -1.11 -11.94
CA VAL A 43 -0.98 -2.00 -11.19
C VAL A 43 -1.70 -1.24 -10.07
N CYS A 44 -1.01 -0.36 -9.35
CA CYS A 44 -1.61 0.46 -8.31
C CYS A 44 -2.71 1.36 -8.87
N ASP A 45 -2.41 2.09 -9.95
CA ASP A 45 -3.35 3.01 -10.60
C ASP A 45 -4.59 2.26 -11.12
N GLU A 46 -4.41 1.11 -11.78
CA GLU A 46 -5.52 0.28 -12.25
C GLU A 46 -6.40 -0.32 -11.13
N MET A 47 -5.88 -0.40 -9.91
CA MET A 47 -6.58 -0.99 -8.76
C MET A 47 -7.01 0.09 -7.76
N ASP A 48 -6.92 1.37 -8.10
CA ASP A 48 -7.17 2.49 -7.17
C ASP A 48 -6.35 2.38 -5.86
N VAL A 49 -5.18 1.70 -5.90
CA VAL A 49 -4.29 1.55 -4.73
C VAL A 49 -3.41 2.78 -4.63
N ARG A 50 -3.53 3.53 -3.54
CA ARG A 50 -2.74 4.73 -3.32
C ARG A 50 -1.37 4.37 -2.75
N ILE A 51 -0.31 4.77 -3.44
CA ILE A 51 1.06 4.61 -2.95
C ILE A 51 1.37 5.78 -1.98
N ILE A 52 1.64 5.45 -0.72
CA ILE A 52 2.08 6.45 0.28
C ILE A 52 3.61 6.58 0.22
N LYS A 53 4.32 5.45 0.22
CA LYS A 53 5.76 5.41 0.00
C LYS A 53 6.15 4.05 -0.60
N GLY A 54 7.16 4.04 -1.46
CA GLY A 54 7.69 2.80 -2.02
C GLY A 54 9.21 2.86 -2.10
N LEU A 55 9.86 1.73 -1.84
CA LEU A 55 11.31 1.57 -1.96
C LEU A 55 11.61 0.25 -2.68
N LEU A 56 12.42 0.30 -3.72
CA LEU A 56 12.94 -0.89 -4.39
C LEU A 56 14.43 -1.02 -4.05
N SER A 57 14.73 -1.92 -3.12
CA SER A 57 16.09 -2.35 -2.80
C SER A 57 16.58 -3.34 -3.87
N HIS A 58 17.87 -3.67 -3.84
CA HIS A 58 18.47 -4.58 -4.83
C HIS A 58 17.85 -5.99 -4.85
N ASP A 59 17.31 -6.45 -3.72
CA ASP A 59 16.83 -7.82 -3.51
C ASP A 59 15.40 -7.88 -2.93
N HIS A 60 14.67 -6.76 -2.83
CA HIS A 60 13.29 -6.76 -2.33
C HIS A 60 12.56 -5.44 -2.61
N VAL A 61 11.22 -5.49 -2.60
CA VAL A 61 10.33 -4.35 -2.79
C VAL A 61 9.63 -4.07 -1.46
N HIS A 62 9.71 -2.84 -0.95
CA HIS A 62 8.86 -2.32 0.13
C HIS A 62 7.79 -1.41 -0.44
N MET A 63 6.56 -1.62 -0.02
CA MET A 63 5.44 -0.74 -0.32
C MET A 63 4.70 -0.37 0.95
N PHE A 64 4.51 0.92 1.16
CA PHE A 64 3.54 1.47 2.08
C PHE A 64 2.39 2.05 1.28
N VAL A 65 1.24 1.38 1.33
CA VAL A 65 0.10 1.64 0.44
C VAL A 65 -1.21 1.71 1.22
N GLU A 66 -2.17 2.44 0.67
CA GLU A 66 -3.56 2.38 1.08
C GLU A 66 -4.35 1.63 0.01
N ILE A 67 -4.99 0.51 0.40
CA ILE A 67 -5.70 -0.37 -0.52
C ILE A 67 -7.22 -0.17 -0.31
N PRO A 68 -8.01 0.05 -1.37
CA PRO A 68 -9.47 0.15 -1.24
C PRO A 68 -10.09 -1.03 -0.49
N ALA A 69 -11.08 -0.77 0.36
CA ALA A 69 -11.73 -1.81 1.17
C ALA A 69 -12.32 -2.98 0.34
N LYS A 70 -12.72 -2.71 -0.92
CA LYS A 70 -13.24 -3.72 -1.86
C LYS A 70 -12.17 -4.67 -2.41
N ILE A 71 -10.89 -4.39 -2.19
CA ILE A 71 -9.77 -5.13 -2.78
C ILE A 71 -9.04 -5.90 -1.69
N ALA A 72 -8.99 -7.22 -1.86
CA ALA A 72 -8.15 -8.07 -1.01
C ALA A 72 -6.66 -7.76 -1.24
N VAL A 73 -5.89 -7.65 -0.15
CA VAL A 73 -4.43 -7.43 -0.20
C VAL A 73 -3.75 -8.50 -1.06
N SER A 74 -4.17 -9.76 -0.93
CA SER A 74 -3.67 -10.89 -1.70
C SER A 74 -3.88 -10.72 -3.21
N ALA A 75 -5.03 -10.17 -3.62
CA ALA A 75 -5.34 -9.90 -5.02
C ALA A 75 -4.42 -8.82 -5.60
N PHE A 76 -4.18 -7.73 -4.86
CA PHE A 76 -3.22 -6.70 -5.24
C PHE A 76 -1.82 -7.29 -5.42
N VAL A 77 -1.32 -8.02 -4.42
CA VAL A 77 0.02 -8.61 -4.46
C VAL A 77 0.16 -9.64 -5.59
N GLN A 78 -0.88 -10.44 -5.85
CA GLN A 78 -0.91 -11.38 -6.96
C GLN A 78 -0.80 -10.66 -8.32
N LYS A 79 -1.57 -9.59 -8.54
CA LYS A 79 -1.53 -8.81 -9.78
C LYS A 79 -0.18 -8.12 -9.96
N ALA A 80 0.34 -7.49 -8.90
CA ALA A 80 1.62 -6.79 -8.90
C ALA A 80 2.79 -7.74 -9.22
N LYS A 81 2.88 -8.87 -8.50
CA LYS A 81 3.93 -9.87 -8.71
C LYS A 81 3.78 -10.58 -10.05
N GLY A 82 2.56 -10.97 -10.43
CA GLY A 82 2.29 -11.69 -11.67
C GLY A 82 2.66 -10.86 -12.91
N ARG A 83 2.17 -9.62 -12.98
CA ARG A 83 2.43 -8.74 -14.13
C ARG A 83 3.90 -8.38 -14.24
N SER A 84 4.54 -8.01 -13.14
CA SER A 84 5.97 -7.68 -13.15
C SER A 84 6.84 -8.89 -13.49
N SER A 85 6.54 -10.08 -12.94
CA SER A 85 7.26 -11.31 -13.29
C SER A 85 7.19 -11.61 -14.79
N ARG A 86 6.01 -11.49 -15.41
CA ARG A 86 5.83 -11.75 -16.83
C ARG A 86 6.59 -10.73 -17.68
N ARG A 87 6.35 -9.43 -17.49
CA ARG A 87 6.93 -8.38 -18.35
C ARG A 87 8.44 -8.29 -18.21
N ILE A 88 8.99 -8.37 -17.00
CA ILE A 88 10.45 -8.32 -16.80
C ILE A 88 11.14 -9.49 -17.50
N GLN A 89 10.58 -10.70 -17.47
CA GLN A 89 11.19 -11.84 -18.14
C GLN A 89 11.00 -11.83 -19.67
N GLN A 90 10.04 -11.07 -20.20
CA GLN A 90 9.91 -10.83 -21.63
C GLN A 90 10.90 -9.76 -22.11
N GLU A 91 11.07 -8.69 -21.32
CA GLU A 91 11.87 -7.52 -21.70
C GLU A 91 13.37 -7.69 -21.40
N PHE A 92 13.75 -8.51 -20.41
CA PHE A 92 15.14 -8.70 -19.98
C PHE A 92 15.60 -10.15 -20.08
N GLU A 93 16.31 -10.47 -21.17
CA GLU A 93 16.76 -11.83 -21.46
C GLU A 93 17.64 -12.43 -20.34
N HIS A 94 18.52 -11.62 -19.75
CA HIS A 94 19.39 -12.04 -18.65
C HIS A 94 18.61 -12.42 -17.38
N ILE A 95 17.44 -11.82 -17.13
CA ILE A 95 16.56 -12.22 -16.02
C ILE A 95 15.87 -13.54 -16.35
N ARG A 96 15.35 -13.68 -17.58
CA ARG A 96 14.72 -14.93 -18.05
C ARG A 96 15.66 -16.13 -17.96
N LYS A 97 16.92 -15.96 -18.38
CA LYS A 97 17.97 -16.99 -18.29
C LYS A 97 18.29 -17.38 -16.84
N ARG A 98 18.21 -16.43 -15.90
CA ARG A 98 18.44 -16.69 -14.46
C ARG A 98 17.29 -17.46 -13.80
N TYR A 99 16.04 -17.17 -14.18
CA TYR A 99 14.85 -17.74 -13.55
C TYR A 99 14.13 -18.77 -14.43
N TRP A 100 14.73 -19.96 -14.52
CA TRP A 100 14.13 -21.11 -15.22
C TRP A 100 12.71 -21.41 -14.69
N GLY A 101 11.76 -21.60 -15.61
CA GLY A 101 10.34 -21.83 -15.29
C GLY A 101 9.50 -20.57 -15.03
N GLN A 102 9.99 -19.40 -15.44
CA GLN A 102 9.25 -18.13 -15.41
C GLN A 102 8.86 -17.62 -14.01
N ARG A 103 9.60 -18.01 -12.96
CA ARG A 103 9.32 -17.62 -11.56
C ARG A 103 10.29 -16.56 -11.07
N PHE A 104 9.99 -15.29 -11.32
CA PHE A 104 10.83 -14.16 -10.90
C PHE A 104 10.75 -13.87 -9.39
N TRP A 105 9.56 -13.91 -8.80
CA TRP A 105 9.34 -13.62 -7.38
C TRP A 105 9.27 -14.88 -6.51
N ALA A 106 9.59 -14.75 -5.22
CA ALA A 106 9.28 -15.78 -4.22
C ALA A 106 7.76 -15.98 -4.11
N ARG A 107 7.31 -17.15 -3.62
CA ARG A 107 5.87 -17.47 -3.51
C ARG A 107 5.15 -16.53 -2.54
N GLY A 108 5.68 -16.39 -1.33
CA GLY A 108 5.10 -15.56 -0.28
C GLY A 108 5.35 -14.06 -0.43
N TYR A 109 4.82 -13.32 0.53
CA TYR A 109 5.06 -11.91 0.77
C TYR A 109 4.82 -11.64 2.26
N PHE A 110 5.49 -10.62 2.81
CA PHE A 110 5.19 -10.08 4.12
C PHE A 110 4.13 -8.99 3.98
N CYS A 111 3.23 -8.91 4.95
CA CYS A 111 2.22 -7.87 5.03
C CYS A 111 1.92 -7.59 6.50
N THR A 112 1.91 -6.32 6.87
CA THR A 112 1.39 -5.85 8.15
C THR A 112 0.57 -4.59 7.95
N THR A 113 -0.41 -4.34 8.81
CA THR A 113 -1.13 -3.07 8.83
C THR A 113 -0.26 -1.99 9.48
N SER A 114 -0.45 -0.75 9.06
CA SER A 114 0.09 0.43 9.75
C SER A 114 -1.06 1.19 10.37
N GLY A 115 -1.08 1.27 11.69
CA GLY A 115 -2.02 2.10 12.41
C GLY A 115 -1.76 2.01 13.91
N ASN A 116 -1.35 3.14 14.50
CA ASN A 116 -1.78 3.46 15.86
C ASN A 116 -3.24 3.95 15.73
N ILE A 117 -4.17 3.02 15.52
CA ILE A 117 -5.57 3.32 15.83
C ILE A 117 -5.64 3.11 17.34
N THR A 118 -5.65 4.21 18.09
CA THR A 118 -5.89 4.14 19.53
C THR A 118 -7.37 3.86 19.78
N ASP A 119 -7.69 3.26 20.91
CA ASP A 119 -9.06 2.99 21.31
C ASP A 119 -9.91 4.27 21.25
N ASP A 120 -9.34 5.44 21.59
CA ASP A 120 -9.98 6.75 21.50
C ASP A 120 -10.51 7.10 20.10
N VAL A 121 -9.80 6.70 19.04
CA VAL A 121 -10.22 6.95 17.65
C VAL A 121 -11.41 6.06 17.29
N ILE A 122 -11.44 4.83 17.79
CA ILE A 122 -12.56 3.91 17.61
C ILE A 122 -13.76 4.40 18.42
N MET A 123 -13.56 4.78 19.68
CA MET A 123 -14.61 5.29 20.55
C MET A 123 -15.25 6.56 19.99
N ARG A 124 -14.45 7.53 19.52
CA ARG A 124 -14.99 8.74 18.88
C ARG A 124 -15.81 8.45 17.62
N TYR A 125 -15.42 7.43 16.85
CA TYR A 125 -16.21 6.98 15.69
C TYR A 125 -17.55 6.36 16.12
N LEU A 126 -17.58 5.61 17.22
CA LEU A 126 -18.80 5.04 17.78
C LEU A 126 -19.72 6.11 18.37
N GLU A 127 -19.18 7.08 19.11
CA GLU A 127 -19.92 8.21 19.69
C GLU A 127 -20.60 9.06 18.60
N TYR A 128 -19.88 9.37 17.51
CA TYR A 128 -20.44 10.11 16.36
C TYR A 128 -21.67 9.43 15.75
N HIS A 129 -21.72 8.10 15.74
CA HIS A 129 -22.86 7.34 15.22
C HIS A 129 -24.00 7.16 16.22
N THR A 130 -23.77 7.47 17.50
CA THR A 130 -24.78 7.34 18.55
C THR A 130 -25.50 8.67 18.81
N ASN A 131 -24.84 9.82 18.64
CA ASN A 131 -25.45 11.15 18.83
C ASN A 131 -25.03 12.17 17.74
N PRO A 132 -25.68 12.18 16.55
CA PRO A 132 -25.31 13.08 15.46
C PRO A 132 -25.50 14.58 15.73
N LEU A 133 -26.30 14.94 16.74
CA LEU A 133 -26.82 16.31 16.95
C LEU A 133 -26.05 17.14 17.99
N GLU A 134 -25.26 16.54 18.88
CA GLU A 134 -24.64 17.27 20.01
C GLU A 134 -23.34 18.01 19.66
N MET A 135 -22.67 17.67 18.56
CA MET A 135 -21.39 18.31 18.18
C MET A 135 -21.50 19.43 17.14
N ALA A 136 -22.65 19.61 16.48
CA ALA A 136 -22.87 20.78 15.61
C ALA A 136 -22.95 22.10 16.41
N SER A 137 -23.17 22.02 17.72
CA SER A 137 -23.19 23.15 18.66
C SER A 137 -21.86 23.43 19.36
N ALA A 138 -20.89 22.52 19.28
CA ALA A 138 -19.59 22.68 19.94
C ALA A 138 -18.61 23.37 18.98
N SER A 139 -18.73 24.69 18.89
CA SER A 139 -17.71 25.55 18.26
C SER A 139 -16.39 25.42 19.05
N PRO A 140 -15.21 25.32 18.41
CA PRO A 140 -13.95 25.42 19.13
C PRO A 140 -13.84 26.83 19.70
N SER A 141 -13.83 26.98 21.02
CA SER A 141 -13.43 28.23 21.65
C SER A 141 -11.98 28.54 21.28
N GLU A 142 -11.74 29.70 20.69
CA GLU A 142 -10.39 30.21 20.44
C GLU A 142 -9.58 30.22 21.75
N PRO A 143 -8.29 29.85 21.73
CA PRO A 143 -7.45 30.04 22.90
C PRO A 143 -7.24 31.54 23.10
N THR A 144 -7.91 32.12 24.10
CA THR A 144 -7.58 33.42 24.66
C THR A 144 -6.18 33.35 25.29
N GLY A 145 -5.16 33.55 24.47
CA GLY A 145 -3.78 33.80 24.88
C GLY A 145 -3.47 35.28 24.79
N ALA A 146 -3.93 36.06 25.76
CA ALA A 146 -3.48 37.43 25.97
C ALA A 146 -3.41 37.74 27.47
N SER A 147 -2.22 37.61 28.07
CA SER A 147 -1.60 38.72 28.83
C SER A 147 -0.33 38.28 29.57
N ARG A 148 0.74 39.03 29.28
CA ARG A 148 1.92 39.42 30.09
C ARG A 148 2.93 38.35 30.50
#